data_AF-A0A661VI66-F1
#
_entry.id   AF-A0A661VI66-F1
#
_cell.length_a   1.000
_cell.length_b   1.000
_cell.length_c   1.000
_cell.angle_alpha   90.00
_cell.angle_beta   90.00
_cell.angle_gamma   90.00
#
_symmetry.space_group_name_H-M   'P 1'
#
loop_
_entity.id
_entity.type
_entity.pdbx_description
1 polymer ?
#
loop_
_entity_poly.entity_id
_entity_poly.type
_entity_poly.pdbx_seq_one_letter_code
_entity_poly.pdbx_strand_id
1 'polypeptide(L)'
;MQAVAPFQEAVDIIKEEGGDIAKLCYQCGLCTGTCPWNLVRSFLVRKTMHQAQLGLPDFEDDDMWLCVTCNACVKRCPRGVEIIDVWRSFRRAITELGIGGIPDALRITSKNISGVGNPQGEDREKRNDWTRDLGVKTFTKGMEILYMPCCYNAYDPQLQPAARATVEILKKANVDFGILGPEQSCCGESVRKAGNESLFQSLAQSNIGLFNEAGVTRIITASPHCFHTFKNEYPELEGKYEVVHFVQFLSELVKDGRLEFTKELKKTITYHDSCYLGRHNDIYDEPREVLQAIPGVELVEMANHHEDSLCCGGGGGRIWAETKKGERFSDIRLEQAADAGASVLAAVCPYCIANFKDSIVTMNKEDVIECKDIAELVLEAL
;
A
#
# COMPACT_ATOMS: atom_id res chain seq x y z
N MET A 1 -35.42 22.24 -9.10
CA MET A 1 -34.90 21.17 -8.22
C MET A 1 -36.09 20.44 -7.64
N GLN A 2 -36.27 19.18 -7.98
CA GLN A 2 -37.26 18.32 -7.31
C GLN A 2 -36.63 17.87 -6.00
N ALA A 3 -37.31 18.08 -4.87
CA ALA A 3 -36.84 17.57 -3.58
C ALA A 3 -36.96 16.05 -3.61
N VAL A 4 -35.82 15.35 -3.62
CA VAL A 4 -35.77 13.89 -3.48
C VAL A 4 -35.69 13.59 -2.01
N ALA A 5 -36.65 12.82 -1.47
CA ALA A 5 -36.59 12.36 -0.10
C ALA A 5 -35.41 11.37 0.05
N PRO A 6 -34.59 11.47 1.12
CA PRO A 6 -33.61 10.45 1.48
C PRO A 6 -34.21 9.05 1.40
N PHE A 7 -33.54 8.11 0.73
CA PHE A 7 -33.92 6.70 0.83
C PHE A 7 -33.45 6.20 2.20
N GLN A 8 -34.38 6.06 3.15
CA GLN A 8 -34.09 5.63 4.52
C GLN A 8 -33.30 4.31 4.53
N GLU A 9 -33.64 3.38 3.64
CA GLU A 9 -32.92 2.11 3.44
C GLU A 9 -31.45 2.34 3.07
N ALA A 10 -31.15 3.27 2.17
CA ALA A 10 -29.77 3.59 1.81
C ALA A 10 -29.02 4.28 2.96
N VAL A 11 -29.68 5.14 3.74
CA VAL A 11 -29.10 5.71 4.97
C VAL A 11 -28.72 4.62 5.95
N ASP A 12 -29.61 3.65 6.16
CA ASP A 12 -29.42 2.57 7.12
C ASP A 12 -28.32 1.62 6.65
N ILE A 13 -28.28 1.25 5.36
CA ILE A 13 -27.17 0.50 4.75
C ILE A 13 -25.83 1.22 4.97
N ILE A 14 -25.73 2.53 4.67
CA ILE A 14 -24.48 3.28 4.84
C ILE A 14 -24.03 3.24 6.31
N LYS A 15 -24.96 3.39 7.25
CA LYS A 15 -24.66 3.33 8.68
C LYS A 15 -24.21 1.95 9.11
N GLU A 16 -24.92 0.92 8.72
CA GLU A 16 -24.61 -0.49 9.01
C GLU A 16 -23.23 -0.87 8.47
N GLU A 17 -22.86 -0.35 7.29
CA GLU A 17 -21.57 -0.58 6.65
C GLU A 17 -20.43 0.31 7.18
N GLY A 18 -20.67 1.13 8.22
CA GLY A 18 -19.64 1.92 8.92
C GLY A 18 -19.50 3.38 8.47
N GLY A 19 -20.40 3.88 7.62
CA GLY A 19 -20.38 5.23 7.08
C GLY A 19 -21.06 6.32 7.94
N ASP A 20 -21.56 5.99 9.14
CA ASP A 20 -22.30 6.93 10.00
C ASP A 20 -21.49 8.20 10.38
N ILE A 21 -20.15 8.11 10.37
CA ILE A 21 -19.24 9.23 10.62
C ILE A 21 -19.42 10.39 9.63
N ALA A 22 -20.02 10.15 8.46
CA ALA A 22 -20.36 11.17 7.47
C ALA A 22 -21.23 12.30 8.05
N LYS A 23 -22.03 12.02 9.09
CA LYS A 23 -22.87 13.03 9.77
C LYS A 23 -22.07 14.20 10.37
N LEU A 24 -20.78 14.00 10.65
CA LEU A 24 -19.91 15.06 11.18
C LEU A 24 -19.48 16.09 10.12
N CYS A 25 -19.66 15.79 8.83
CA CYS A 25 -19.26 16.65 7.74
C CYS A 25 -20.11 17.93 7.65
N TYR A 26 -19.48 19.11 7.66
CA TYR A 26 -20.19 20.39 7.41
C TYR A 26 -19.98 20.94 5.98
N GLN A 27 -19.51 20.10 5.05
CA GLN A 27 -19.44 20.43 3.61
C GLN A 27 -18.45 21.55 3.22
N CYS A 28 -17.34 21.70 3.96
CA CYS A 28 -16.31 22.73 3.66
C CYS A 28 -15.61 22.57 2.30
N GLY A 29 -15.51 21.35 1.77
CA GLY A 29 -14.89 21.08 0.47
C GLY A 29 -13.37 20.85 0.48
N LEU A 30 -12.72 20.92 1.64
CA LEU A 30 -11.27 20.70 1.73
C LEU A 30 -10.85 19.31 1.22
N CYS A 31 -11.66 18.28 1.48
CA CYS A 31 -11.43 16.93 0.96
C CYS A 31 -11.37 16.88 -0.58
N THR A 32 -12.11 17.74 -1.27
CA THR A 32 -12.09 17.86 -2.73
C THR A 32 -10.84 18.59 -3.19
N GLY A 33 -10.54 19.75 -2.59
CA GLY A 33 -9.35 20.54 -2.93
C GLY A 33 -8.02 19.80 -2.67
N THR A 34 -8.01 18.88 -1.70
CA THR A 34 -6.83 18.06 -1.38
C THR A 34 -6.70 16.79 -2.22
N CYS A 35 -7.78 16.33 -2.85
CA CYS A 35 -7.74 15.04 -3.53
C CYS A 35 -6.84 15.10 -4.78
N PRO A 36 -5.84 14.21 -4.92
CA PRO A 36 -4.91 14.24 -6.06
C PRO A 36 -5.61 13.97 -7.40
N TRP A 37 -6.78 13.33 -7.40
CA TRP A 37 -7.58 13.18 -8.63
C TRP A 37 -7.90 14.52 -9.28
N ASN A 38 -8.06 15.61 -8.50
CA ASN A 38 -8.33 16.95 -9.03
C ASN A 38 -7.15 17.61 -9.76
N LEU A 39 -5.97 16.99 -9.77
CA LEU A 39 -4.85 17.38 -10.62
C LEU A 39 -4.99 16.89 -12.07
N VAL A 40 -5.78 15.82 -12.28
CA VAL A 40 -5.87 15.14 -13.59
C VAL A 40 -7.29 15.04 -14.13
N ARG A 41 -8.31 15.16 -13.28
CA ARG A 41 -9.74 15.11 -13.66
C ARG A 41 -10.62 15.74 -12.58
N SER A 42 -11.90 15.96 -12.86
CA SER A 42 -12.84 16.34 -11.79
C SER A 42 -13.17 15.13 -10.91
N PHE A 43 -13.00 15.28 -9.59
CA PHE A 43 -13.41 14.28 -8.61
C PHE A 43 -13.89 14.93 -7.30
N LEU A 44 -15.20 14.95 -7.09
CA LEU A 44 -15.85 15.77 -6.06
C LEU A 44 -16.13 15.00 -4.77
N VAL A 45 -15.10 14.71 -3.97
CA VAL A 45 -15.22 14.01 -2.68
C VAL A 45 -16.30 14.61 -1.77
N ARG A 46 -16.45 15.94 -1.77
CA ARG A 46 -17.49 16.64 -1.00
C ARG A 46 -18.90 16.21 -1.41
N LYS A 47 -19.16 16.08 -2.72
CA LYS A 47 -20.46 15.67 -3.26
C LYS A 47 -20.82 14.29 -2.68
N THR A 48 -19.89 13.35 -2.72
CA THR A 48 -20.08 12.00 -2.19
C THR A 48 -20.32 12.01 -0.67
N MET A 49 -19.62 12.85 0.10
CA MET A 49 -19.92 13.01 1.54
C MET A 49 -21.31 13.57 1.78
N HIS A 50 -21.78 14.50 0.95
CA HIS A 50 -23.16 15.01 1.04
C HIS A 50 -24.19 13.95 0.69
N GLN A 51 -23.94 13.17 -0.35
CA GLN A 51 -24.76 12.02 -0.74
C GLN A 51 -24.84 10.99 0.39
N ALA A 52 -23.73 10.74 1.10
CA ALA A 52 -23.70 9.91 2.30
C ALA A 52 -24.69 10.40 3.37
N GLN A 53 -24.65 11.71 3.67
CA GLN A 53 -25.52 12.33 4.68
C GLN A 53 -27.00 12.27 4.31
N LEU A 54 -27.30 12.33 3.02
CA LEU A 54 -28.67 12.30 2.49
C LEU A 54 -29.16 10.88 2.19
N GLY A 55 -28.32 9.84 2.28
CA GLY A 55 -28.68 8.50 1.82
C GLY A 55 -29.01 8.44 0.33
N LEU A 56 -28.28 9.21 -0.48
CA LEU A 56 -28.42 9.26 -1.95
C LEU A 56 -27.09 8.97 -2.67
N PRO A 57 -26.31 7.94 -2.27
CA PRO A 57 -25.13 7.56 -3.02
C PRO A 57 -25.53 7.05 -4.41
N ASP A 58 -24.72 7.37 -5.40
CA ASP A 58 -24.83 6.78 -6.72
C ASP A 58 -23.96 5.51 -6.75
N PHE A 59 -24.56 4.35 -6.49
CA PHE A 59 -23.84 3.07 -6.41
C PHE A 59 -23.41 2.53 -7.79
N GLU A 60 -23.93 3.10 -8.88
CA GLU A 60 -23.53 2.76 -10.25
C GLU A 60 -22.41 3.65 -10.78
N ASP A 61 -22.07 4.74 -10.07
CA ASP A 61 -21.01 5.66 -10.48
C ASP A 61 -19.63 5.00 -10.35
N ASP A 62 -18.92 4.91 -11.49
CA ASP A 62 -17.55 4.39 -11.55
C ASP A 62 -16.58 5.16 -10.65
N ASP A 63 -16.89 6.42 -10.31
CA ASP A 63 -16.10 7.25 -9.39
C ASP A 63 -16.00 6.61 -7.98
N MET A 64 -16.90 5.69 -7.60
CA MET A 64 -16.79 4.91 -6.36
C MET A 64 -15.47 4.15 -6.26
N TRP A 65 -14.88 3.78 -7.39
CA TRP A 65 -13.65 2.98 -7.49
C TRP A 65 -12.38 3.81 -7.66
N LEU A 66 -12.50 5.14 -7.81
CA LEU A 66 -11.34 6.02 -7.97
C LEU A 66 -10.58 6.26 -6.66
N CYS A 67 -11.27 6.30 -5.52
CA CYS A 67 -10.60 6.56 -4.23
C CYS A 67 -9.45 5.55 -3.99
N VAL A 68 -8.22 6.06 -3.92
CA VAL A 68 -6.99 5.28 -3.71
C VAL A 68 -6.65 5.06 -2.24
N THR A 69 -7.57 5.43 -1.33
CA THR A 69 -7.42 5.30 0.13
C THR A 69 -6.12 5.90 0.69
N CYS A 70 -5.61 6.99 0.08
CA CYS A 70 -4.29 7.55 0.44
C CYS A 70 -4.26 8.40 1.71
N ASN A 71 -5.39 8.60 2.39
CA ASN A 71 -5.56 9.33 3.66
C ASN A 71 -5.34 10.84 3.65
N ALA A 72 -5.07 11.47 2.51
CA ALA A 72 -4.83 12.92 2.44
C ALA A 72 -6.06 13.74 2.89
N CYS A 73 -7.27 13.36 2.44
CA CYS A 73 -8.50 14.06 2.79
C CYS A 73 -8.90 13.91 4.26
N VAL A 74 -8.59 12.77 4.87
CA VAL A 74 -8.87 12.47 6.29
C VAL A 74 -7.96 13.31 7.18
N LYS A 75 -6.64 13.28 6.95
CA LYS A 75 -5.64 14.06 7.72
C LYS A 75 -5.93 15.56 7.70
N ARG A 76 -6.53 16.08 6.62
CA ARG A 76 -6.90 17.50 6.50
C ARG A 76 -8.33 17.81 6.93
N CYS A 77 -9.13 16.84 7.37
CA CYS A 77 -10.52 17.09 7.71
C CYS A 77 -10.66 17.82 9.06
N PRO A 78 -11.21 19.05 9.11
CA PRO A 78 -11.32 19.83 10.35
C PRO A 78 -12.33 19.26 11.36
N ARG A 79 -13.07 18.22 10.98
CA ARG A 79 -14.08 17.54 11.82
C ARG A 79 -13.69 16.12 12.20
N GLY A 80 -12.55 15.62 11.72
CA GLY A 80 -12.16 14.22 11.91
C GLY A 80 -13.16 13.26 11.27
N VAL A 81 -13.68 13.57 10.08
CA VAL A 81 -14.48 12.60 9.31
C VAL A 81 -13.51 11.59 8.72
N GLU A 82 -13.70 10.31 9.07
CA GLU A 82 -13.01 9.18 8.44
C GLU A 82 -13.57 8.93 7.03
N ILE A 83 -13.23 9.83 6.10
CA ILE A 83 -13.76 9.84 4.73
C ILE A 83 -13.50 8.51 4.01
N ILE A 84 -12.38 7.84 4.31
CA ILE A 84 -12.07 6.52 3.73
C ILE A 84 -13.10 5.49 4.19
N ASP A 85 -13.52 5.50 5.45
CA ASP A 85 -14.49 4.53 5.97
C ASP A 85 -15.88 4.76 5.39
N VAL A 86 -16.27 6.03 5.21
CA VAL A 86 -17.48 6.37 4.43
C VAL A 86 -17.38 5.87 3.00
N TRP A 87 -16.22 5.99 2.36
CA TRP A 87 -16.03 5.50 1.00
C TRP A 87 -16.09 3.97 0.93
N ARG A 88 -15.49 3.29 1.92
CA ARG A 88 -15.50 1.85 2.04
C ARG A 88 -16.89 1.32 2.34
N SER A 89 -17.72 2.04 3.11
CA SER A 89 -19.10 1.63 3.38
C SER A 89 -19.91 1.53 2.08
N PHE A 90 -19.71 2.46 1.14
CA PHE A 90 -20.32 2.35 -0.19
C PHE A 90 -19.82 1.13 -0.97
N ARG A 91 -18.50 0.90 -0.97
CA ARG A 91 -17.91 -0.25 -1.66
C ARG A 91 -18.35 -1.58 -1.05
N ARG A 92 -18.53 -1.64 0.27
CA ARG A 92 -19.08 -2.81 0.97
C ARG A 92 -20.52 -3.06 0.56
N ALA A 93 -21.36 -2.01 0.57
CA ALA A 93 -22.72 -2.13 0.08
C ALA A 93 -22.77 -2.66 -1.36
N ILE A 94 -21.97 -2.10 -2.27
CA ILE A 94 -21.88 -2.56 -3.66
C ILE A 94 -21.42 -4.03 -3.74
N THR A 95 -20.38 -4.40 -2.98
CA THR A 95 -19.72 -5.69 -3.11
C THR A 95 -20.46 -6.84 -2.43
N GLU A 96 -20.97 -6.62 -1.23
CA GLU A 96 -21.62 -7.64 -0.41
C GLU A 96 -23.12 -7.76 -0.73
N LEU A 97 -23.79 -6.64 -1.07
CA LEU A 97 -25.22 -6.63 -1.39
C LEU A 97 -25.52 -6.71 -2.89
N GLY A 98 -24.50 -6.53 -3.75
CA GLY A 98 -24.66 -6.62 -5.21
C GLY A 98 -25.51 -5.50 -5.83
N ILE A 99 -25.53 -4.32 -5.20
CA ILE A 99 -26.38 -3.18 -5.60
C ILE A 99 -25.72 -2.21 -6.59
N GLY A 100 -24.57 -2.58 -7.17
CA GLY A 100 -23.83 -1.76 -8.12
C GLY A 100 -22.75 -2.53 -8.89
N GLY A 101 -22.06 -1.84 -9.79
CA GLY A 101 -21.00 -2.43 -10.62
C GLY A 101 -19.66 -2.49 -9.91
N ILE A 102 -19.00 -3.65 -9.95
CA ILE A 102 -17.59 -3.81 -9.54
C ILE A 102 -16.74 -3.88 -10.82
N PRO A 103 -15.65 -3.09 -10.94
CA PRO A 103 -14.73 -3.17 -12.06
C PRO A 103 -14.24 -4.60 -12.28
N ASP A 104 -14.23 -5.05 -13.53
CA ASP A 104 -13.86 -6.43 -13.87
C ASP A 104 -12.50 -6.84 -13.32
N ALA A 105 -11.53 -5.94 -13.35
CA ALA A 105 -10.21 -6.21 -12.82
C ALA A 105 -10.23 -6.51 -11.31
N LEU A 106 -10.99 -5.75 -10.52
CA LEU A 106 -11.17 -6.00 -9.09
C LEU A 106 -11.93 -7.31 -8.82
N ARG A 107 -12.94 -7.62 -9.65
CA ARG A 107 -13.69 -8.88 -9.56
C ARG A 107 -12.79 -10.09 -9.85
N ILE A 108 -11.94 -10.01 -10.88
CA ILE A 108 -10.97 -11.05 -11.23
C ILE A 108 -9.95 -11.22 -10.10
N THR A 109 -9.36 -10.13 -9.61
CA THR A 109 -8.41 -10.17 -8.50
C THR A 109 -9.03 -10.79 -7.25
N SER A 110 -10.26 -10.40 -6.89
CA SER A 110 -10.97 -10.96 -5.73
C SER A 110 -11.21 -12.47 -5.90
N LYS A 111 -11.59 -12.90 -7.10
CA LYS A 111 -11.76 -14.33 -7.43
C LYS A 111 -10.43 -15.10 -7.31
N ASN A 112 -9.32 -14.54 -7.80
CA ASN A 112 -8.00 -15.15 -7.70
C ASN A 112 -7.58 -15.30 -6.24
N ILE A 113 -7.73 -14.24 -5.43
CA ILE A 113 -7.43 -14.28 -4.00
C ILE A 113 -8.28 -15.34 -3.30
N SER A 114 -9.58 -15.39 -3.59
CA SER A 114 -10.47 -16.39 -2.98
C SER A 114 -10.14 -17.82 -3.40
N GLY A 115 -9.68 -18.04 -4.64
CA GLY A 115 -9.43 -19.37 -5.19
C GLY A 115 -8.06 -19.94 -4.82
N VAL A 116 -7.01 -19.13 -4.98
CA VAL A 116 -5.61 -19.57 -4.82
C VAL A 116 -4.82 -18.73 -3.81
N GLY A 117 -5.47 -17.85 -3.06
CA GLY A 117 -4.83 -17.08 -1.98
C GLY A 117 -3.90 -15.96 -2.45
N ASN A 118 -3.80 -15.67 -3.75
CA ASN A 118 -2.97 -14.58 -4.28
C ASN A 118 -3.69 -13.82 -5.41
N PRO A 119 -3.41 -12.52 -5.57
CA PRO A 119 -4.10 -11.70 -6.56
C PRO A 119 -3.72 -11.99 -8.01
N GLN A 120 -2.52 -12.51 -8.25
CA GLN A 120 -2.02 -12.87 -9.58
C GLN A 120 -2.72 -14.11 -10.17
N GLY A 121 -3.42 -14.91 -9.34
CA GLY A 121 -4.03 -16.16 -9.80
C GLY A 121 -3.01 -17.26 -10.09
N GLU A 122 -1.77 -17.11 -9.59
CA GLU A 122 -0.69 -18.06 -9.75
C GLU A 122 -0.84 -19.26 -8.80
N ASP A 123 -0.13 -20.34 -9.12
CA ASP A 123 -0.04 -21.50 -8.23
C ASP A 123 0.58 -21.11 -6.88
N ARG A 124 0.02 -21.66 -5.80
CA ARG A 124 0.48 -21.43 -4.42
C ARG A 124 1.90 -21.96 -4.23
N GLU A 125 2.24 -23.07 -4.88
CA GLU A 125 3.57 -23.69 -4.79
C GLU A 125 4.68 -22.77 -5.33
N LYS A 126 4.34 -21.88 -6.27
CA LYS A 126 5.31 -20.93 -6.85
C LYS A 126 5.64 -19.75 -5.93
N ARG A 127 4.94 -19.59 -4.80
CA ARG A 127 5.08 -18.40 -3.94
C ARG A 127 6.53 -18.11 -3.52
N ASN A 128 7.31 -19.17 -3.27
CA ASN A 128 8.68 -19.07 -2.78
C ASN A 128 9.73 -19.33 -3.87
N ASP A 129 9.33 -19.35 -5.15
CA ASP A 129 10.26 -19.61 -6.25
C ASP A 129 11.41 -18.60 -6.31
N TRP A 130 11.14 -17.36 -5.90
CA TRP A 130 12.11 -16.27 -5.84
C TRP A 130 13.20 -16.46 -4.77
N THR A 131 13.12 -17.47 -3.90
CA THR A 131 14.12 -17.74 -2.84
C THR A 131 14.99 -18.97 -3.09
N ARG A 132 14.78 -19.71 -4.18
CA ARG A 132 15.41 -21.03 -4.41
C ARG A 132 16.94 -21.03 -4.30
N ASP A 133 17.58 -19.94 -4.72
CA ASP A 133 19.04 -19.77 -4.72
C ASP A 133 19.56 -18.95 -3.53
N LEU A 134 18.68 -18.50 -2.64
CA LEU A 134 19.04 -17.67 -1.49
C LEU A 134 19.22 -18.46 -0.18
N GLY A 135 18.84 -19.75 -0.17
CA GLY A 135 18.97 -20.60 1.02
C GLY A 135 18.11 -20.14 2.21
N VAL A 136 16.98 -19.48 1.93
CA VAL A 136 16.04 -19.01 2.96
C VAL A 136 15.35 -20.21 3.60
N LYS A 137 15.29 -20.22 4.94
CA LYS A 137 14.66 -21.29 5.70
C LYS A 137 13.15 -21.07 5.79
N THR A 138 12.40 -22.17 5.85
CA THR A 138 11.01 -22.13 6.29
C THR A 138 10.97 -21.67 7.74
N PHE A 139 10.10 -20.72 8.05
CA PHE A 139 9.88 -20.24 9.40
C PHE A 139 9.41 -21.39 10.30
N THR A 140 10.04 -21.56 11.45
CA THR A 140 9.64 -22.54 12.47
C THR A 140 9.60 -21.89 13.85
N LYS A 141 8.87 -22.52 14.77
CA LYS A 141 8.73 -22.03 16.14
C LYS A 141 10.11 -21.88 16.80
N GLY A 142 10.38 -20.67 17.29
CA GLY A 142 11.65 -20.32 17.95
C GLY A 142 12.55 -19.41 17.11
N MET A 143 12.28 -19.24 15.81
CA MET A 143 12.94 -18.23 15.00
C MET A 143 12.49 -16.82 15.42
N GLU A 144 13.39 -15.84 15.32
CA GLU A 144 13.13 -14.46 15.76
C GLU A 144 12.06 -13.77 14.89
N ILE A 145 12.17 -13.87 13.57
CA ILE A 145 11.37 -13.06 12.63
C ILE A 145 10.73 -13.92 11.54
N LEU A 146 9.43 -13.71 11.34
CA LEU A 146 8.76 -14.09 10.09
C LEU A 146 8.92 -12.94 9.07
N TYR A 147 9.57 -13.21 7.94
CA TYR A 147 9.59 -12.29 6.82
C TYR A 147 8.41 -12.51 5.86
N MET A 148 7.60 -11.48 5.67
CA MET A 148 6.44 -11.46 4.77
C MET A 148 6.68 -10.49 3.60
N PRO A 149 7.11 -10.97 2.41
CA PRO A 149 7.55 -10.10 1.31
C PRO A 149 6.45 -9.29 0.62
N CYS A 150 5.16 -9.66 0.75
CA CYS A 150 4.02 -9.26 -0.12
C CYS A 150 3.86 -10.14 -1.37
N CYS A 151 2.64 -10.18 -1.92
CA CYS A 151 2.32 -10.95 -3.13
C CYS A 151 3.03 -10.42 -4.37
N TYR A 152 3.10 -9.09 -4.57
CA TYR A 152 3.81 -8.51 -5.72
C TYR A 152 5.29 -8.91 -5.72
N ASN A 153 5.98 -8.69 -4.61
CA ASN A 153 7.37 -9.07 -4.44
C ASN A 153 7.63 -10.58 -4.58
N ALA A 154 6.65 -11.43 -4.25
CA ALA A 154 6.78 -12.87 -4.39
C ALA A 154 6.57 -13.36 -5.82
N TYR A 155 5.57 -12.82 -6.53
CA TYR A 155 5.13 -13.32 -7.83
C TYR A 155 5.58 -12.51 -9.04
N ASP A 156 5.87 -11.22 -8.89
CA ASP A 156 6.27 -10.34 -9.99
C ASP A 156 7.80 -10.29 -10.12
N PRO A 157 8.39 -10.84 -11.20
CA PRO A 157 9.84 -10.84 -11.42
C PRO A 157 10.45 -9.42 -11.43
N GLN A 158 9.70 -8.38 -11.80
CA GLN A 158 10.20 -7.01 -11.82
C GLN A 158 10.36 -6.40 -10.42
N LEU A 159 9.72 -7.00 -9.41
CA LEU A 159 9.74 -6.54 -8.01
C LEU A 159 10.43 -7.51 -7.06
N GLN A 160 10.67 -8.76 -7.49
CA GLN A 160 11.50 -9.72 -6.78
C GLN A 160 12.88 -9.18 -6.35
N PRO A 161 13.58 -8.31 -7.10
CA PRO A 161 14.85 -7.74 -6.65
C PRO A 161 14.79 -7.11 -5.25
N ALA A 162 13.70 -6.41 -4.90
CA ALA A 162 13.52 -5.82 -3.57
C ALA A 162 13.40 -6.89 -2.46
N ALA A 163 12.65 -7.97 -2.74
CA ALA A 163 12.49 -9.08 -1.80
C ALA A 163 13.80 -9.83 -1.57
N ARG A 164 14.55 -10.05 -2.65
CA ARG A 164 15.86 -10.70 -2.63
C ARG A 164 16.89 -9.83 -1.91
N ALA A 165 16.87 -8.52 -2.14
CA ALA A 165 17.72 -7.58 -1.44
C ALA A 165 17.46 -7.58 0.07
N THR A 166 16.18 -7.60 0.46
CA THR A 166 15.76 -7.74 1.87
C THR A 166 16.37 -8.99 2.51
N VAL A 167 16.24 -10.16 1.86
CA VAL A 167 16.81 -11.42 2.34
C VAL A 167 18.33 -11.36 2.52
N GLU A 168 19.04 -10.84 1.53
CA GLU A 168 20.50 -10.75 1.57
C GLU A 168 20.99 -9.78 2.66
N ILE A 169 20.27 -8.67 2.89
CA ILE A 169 20.54 -7.75 3.99
C ILE A 169 20.32 -8.43 5.35
N LEU A 170 19.19 -9.12 5.53
CA LEU A 170 18.91 -9.86 6.77
C LEU A 170 19.99 -10.91 7.07
N LYS A 171 20.46 -11.63 6.05
CA LYS A 171 21.57 -12.59 6.17
C LYS A 171 22.89 -11.91 6.55
N LYS A 172 23.26 -10.81 5.86
CA LYS A 172 24.48 -10.03 6.18
C LYS A 172 24.45 -9.48 7.60
N ALA A 173 23.27 -9.08 8.09
CA ALA A 173 23.07 -8.59 9.45
C ALA A 173 22.98 -9.72 10.51
N ASN A 174 23.13 -11.00 10.12
CA ASN A 174 23.00 -12.17 10.99
C ASN A 174 21.66 -12.23 11.75
N VAL A 175 20.56 -11.89 11.07
CA VAL A 175 19.21 -11.96 11.63
C VAL A 175 18.68 -13.39 11.51
N ASP A 176 18.04 -13.92 12.56
CA ASP A 176 17.39 -15.24 12.50
C ASP A 176 15.96 -15.11 11.98
N PHE A 177 15.76 -15.39 10.69
CA PHE A 177 14.46 -15.23 10.05
C PHE A 177 14.10 -16.42 9.15
N GLY A 178 12.80 -16.58 8.93
CA GLY A 178 12.26 -17.52 7.95
C GLY A 178 11.09 -16.93 7.18
N ILE A 179 10.65 -17.66 6.15
CA ILE A 179 9.42 -17.37 5.38
C ILE A 179 8.43 -18.52 5.54
N LEU A 180 7.13 -18.26 5.37
CA LEU A 180 6.14 -19.34 5.34
C LEU A 180 6.07 -19.97 3.95
N GLY A 181 5.56 -21.21 3.93
CA GLY A 181 5.33 -21.98 2.71
C GLY A 181 4.09 -21.57 1.92
N PRO A 182 3.65 -22.38 0.95
CA PRO A 182 2.50 -22.09 0.07
C PRO A 182 1.15 -21.93 0.80
N GLU A 183 1.08 -22.35 2.07
CA GLU A 183 -0.10 -22.24 2.93
C GLU A 183 -0.49 -20.78 3.27
N GLN A 184 0.45 -19.83 3.20
CA GLN A 184 0.11 -18.43 3.48
C GLN A 184 -0.69 -17.80 2.32
N SER A 185 -1.68 -17.00 2.67
CA SER A 185 -2.48 -16.24 1.71
C SER A 185 -2.05 -14.76 1.66
N CYS A 186 -2.61 -14.01 0.71
CA CYS A 186 -2.53 -12.56 0.65
C CYS A 186 -2.96 -11.95 1.99
N CYS A 187 -2.37 -10.81 2.38
CA CYS A 187 -2.74 -10.11 3.61
C CYS A 187 -4.21 -9.67 3.63
N GLY A 188 -4.86 -9.57 2.46
CA GLY A 188 -6.27 -9.20 2.33
C GLY A 188 -6.53 -7.71 2.14
N GLU A 189 -5.49 -6.87 2.12
CA GLU A 189 -5.63 -5.41 2.03
C GLU A 189 -6.53 -4.97 0.87
N SER A 190 -6.26 -5.44 -0.35
CA SER A 190 -6.93 -4.90 -1.53
C SER A 190 -8.40 -5.28 -1.60
N VAL A 191 -8.77 -6.49 -1.16
CA VAL A 191 -10.18 -6.92 -1.10
C VAL A 191 -10.92 -6.15 -0.01
N ARG A 192 -10.27 -5.88 1.13
CA ARG A 192 -10.85 -5.06 2.20
C ARG A 192 -11.10 -3.62 1.75
N LYS A 193 -10.16 -3.01 1.02
CA LYS A 193 -10.32 -1.64 0.50
C LYS A 193 -11.30 -1.57 -0.69
N ALA A 194 -11.52 -2.68 -1.38
CA ALA A 194 -12.57 -2.85 -2.37
C ALA A 194 -13.95 -3.14 -1.75
N GLY A 195 -14.06 -3.28 -0.43
CA GLY A 195 -15.33 -3.50 0.27
C GLY A 195 -15.74 -4.96 0.42
N ASN A 196 -14.90 -5.93 0.05
CA ASN A 196 -15.16 -7.34 0.30
C ASN A 196 -14.67 -7.72 1.71
N GLU A 197 -15.48 -7.41 2.73
CA GLU A 197 -15.11 -7.60 4.13
C GLU A 197 -15.16 -9.09 4.51
N SER A 198 -16.12 -9.84 3.96
CA SER A 198 -16.25 -11.28 4.23
C SER A 198 -15.01 -12.07 3.76
N LEU A 199 -14.52 -11.79 2.55
CA LEU A 199 -13.28 -12.38 2.05
C LEU A 199 -12.05 -11.92 2.85
N PHE A 200 -11.99 -10.64 3.23
CA PHE A 200 -10.90 -10.15 4.09
C PHE A 200 -10.84 -10.92 5.41
N GLN A 201 -11.96 -11.06 6.11
CA GLN A 201 -12.02 -11.76 7.40
C GLN A 201 -11.59 -13.23 7.26
N SER A 202 -12.06 -13.92 6.21
CA SER A 202 -11.67 -15.31 5.93
C SER A 202 -10.15 -15.45 5.71
N LEU A 203 -9.56 -14.58 4.88
CA LEU A 203 -8.11 -14.59 4.61
C LEU A 203 -7.30 -14.27 5.87
N ALA A 204 -7.72 -13.25 6.61
CA ALA A 204 -7.04 -12.82 7.82
C ALA A 204 -7.09 -13.90 8.89
N GLN A 205 -8.25 -14.52 9.14
CA GLN A 205 -8.37 -15.63 10.09
C GLN A 205 -7.53 -16.85 9.68
N SER A 206 -7.49 -17.19 8.40
CA SER A 206 -6.63 -18.26 7.89
C SER A 206 -5.15 -17.96 8.13
N ASN A 207 -4.69 -16.75 7.80
CA ASN A 207 -3.31 -16.34 8.04
C ASN A 207 -2.99 -16.29 9.55
N ILE A 208 -3.89 -15.77 10.38
CA ILE A 208 -3.74 -15.70 11.84
C ILE A 208 -3.61 -17.12 12.42
N GLY A 209 -4.43 -18.06 11.98
CA GLY A 209 -4.34 -19.47 12.36
C GLY A 209 -2.97 -20.06 12.03
N LEU A 210 -2.50 -19.85 10.79
CA LEU A 210 -1.17 -20.30 10.34
C LEU A 210 -0.04 -19.66 11.16
N PHE A 211 -0.12 -18.35 11.41
CA PHE A 211 0.90 -17.63 12.20
C PHE A 211 0.95 -18.15 13.63
N ASN A 212 -0.20 -18.39 14.25
CA ASN A 212 -0.30 -18.90 15.61
C ASN A 212 0.22 -20.34 15.71
N GLU A 213 -0.11 -21.20 14.76
CA GLU A 213 0.38 -22.58 14.68
C GLU A 213 1.91 -22.62 14.51
N ALA A 214 2.45 -21.76 13.65
CA ALA A 214 3.89 -21.63 13.43
C ALA A 214 4.63 -20.95 14.60
N GLY A 215 3.90 -20.36 15.57
CA GLY A 215 4.48 -19.68 16.72
C GLY A 215 5.10 -18.32 16.40
N VAL A 216 4.54 -17.60 15.42
CA VAL A 216 4.98 -16.27 15.01
C VAL A 216 4.68 -15.26 16.12
N THR A 217 5.70 -14.50 16.52
CA THR A 217 5.57 -13.37 17.46
C THR A 217 5.91 -12.04 16.81
N ARG A 218 6.89 -12.04 15.89
CA ARG A 218 7.40 -10.85 15.19
C ARG A 218 7.35 -11.04 13.68
N ILE A 219 6.81 -10.04 12.97
CA ILE A 219 6.65 -10.02 11.52
C ILE A 219 7.41 -8.81 10.96
N ILE A 220 8.30 -9.07 10.01
CA ILE A 220 8.87 -8.02 9.15
C ILE A 220 8.20 -8.09 7.79
N THR A 221 7.78 -6.94 7.26
CA THR A 221 7.27 -6.84 5.87
C THR A 221 7.80 -5.60 5.17
N ALA A 222 8.08 -5.75 3.87
CA ALA A 222 8.56 -4.66 3.02
C ALA A 222 7.43 -3.90 2.32
N SER A 223 6.16 -4.29 2.50
CA SER A 223 5.03 -3.57 1.89
C SER A 223 4.31 -2.71 2.94
N PRO A 224 4.19 -1.39 2.74
CA PRO A 224 3.38 -0.53 3.61
C PRO A 224 1.91 -0.94 3.74
N HIS A 225 1.35 -1.54 2.69
CA HIS A 225 -0.02 -2.06 2.71
C HIS A 225 -0.12 -3.30 3.62
N CYS A 226 0.79 -4.27 3.47
CA CYS A 226 0.85 -5.43 4.36
C CYS A 226 1.14 -5.01 5.80
N PHE A 227 2.05 -4.06 6.00
CA PHE A 227 2.38 -3.50 7.30
C PHE A 227 1.14 -2.92 7.99
N HIS A 228 0.41 -2.04 7.31
CA HIS A 228 -0.82 -1.47 7.85
C HIS A 228 -1.87 -2.55 8.17
N THR A 229 -2.05 -3.53 7.28
CA THR A 229 -3.02 -4.61 7.50
C THR A 229 -2.65 -5.49 8.68
N PHE A 230 -1.41 -5.96 8.79
CA PHE A 230 -0.98 -6.78 9.93
C PHE A 230 -0.97 -6.00 11.24
N LYS A 231 -0.55 -4.73 11.22
CA LYS A 231 -0.41 -3.90 12.43
C LYS A 231 -1.73 -3.35 12.95
N ASN A 232 -2.61 -2.89 12.07
CA ASN A 232 -3.80 -2.10 12.45
C ASN A 232 -5.11 -2.85 12.21
N GLU A 233 -5.16 -3.80 11.27
CA GLU A 233 -6.42 -4.45 10.85
C GLU A 233 -6.56 -5.87 11.41
N TYR A 234 -5.49 -6.66 11.43
CA TYR A 234 -5.49 -8.00 12.02
C TYR A 234 -5.83 -8.03 13.53
N PRO A 235 -5.48 -7.00 14.34
CA PRO A 235 -5.90 -6.95 15.74
C PRO A 235 -7.40 -6.95 15.95
N GLU A 236 -8.20 -6.49 14.98
CA GLU A 236 -9.67 -6.55 15.01
C GLU A 236 -10.19 -8.01 15.01
N LEU A 237 -9.34 -8.95 14.58
CA LEU A 237 -9.61 -10.39 14.47
C LEU A 237 -8.73 -11.22 15.42
N GLU A 238 -8.24 -10.59 16.50
CA GLU A 238 -7.34 -11.18 17.50
C GLU A 238 -5.97 -11.64 16.97
N GLY A 239 -5.59 -11.21 15.75
CA GLY A 239 -4.25 -11.39 15.19
C GLY A 239 -3.29 -10.32 15.68
N LYS A 240 -2.65 -10.56 16.83
CA LYS A 240 -1.75 -9.58 17.48
C LYS A 240 -0.30 -10.06 17.39
N TYR A 241 0.52 -9.31 16.65
CA TYR A 241 1.94 -9.58 16.43
C TYR A 241 2.75 -8.30 16.61
N GLU A 242 4.04 -8.42 16.90
CA GLU A 242 4.97 -7.32 16.73
C GLU A 242 5.25 -7.15 15.23
N VAL A 243 4.67 -6.11 14.62
CA VAL A 243 4.82 -5.86 13.18
C VAL A 243 5.75 -4.68 12.96
N VAL A 244 6.84 -4.91 12.22
CA VAL A 244 7.84 -3.90 11.89
C VAL A 244 7.95 -3.77 10.37
N HIS A 245 7.89 -2.54 9.86
CA HIS A 245 8.15 -2.32 8.45
C HIS A 245 9.65 -2.44 8.19
N PHE A 246 10.06 -3.07 7.08
CA PHE A 246 11.47 -3.37 6.83
C PHE A 246 12.38 -2.13 6.88
N VAL A 247 11.90 -0.96 6.43
CA VAL A 247 12.69 0.28 6.51
C VAL A 247 12.98 0.75 7.93
N GLN A 248 12.08 0.48 8.89
CA GLN A 248 12.33 0.81 10.30
C GLN A 248 13.41 -0.12 10.86
N PHE A 249 13.31 -1.41 10.53
CA PHE A 249 14.33 -2.39 10.88
C PHE A 249 15.69 -2.07 10.22
N LEU A 250 15.71 -1.60 8.97
CA LEU A 250 16.94 -1.12 8.32
C LEU A 250 17.55 0.06 9.08
N SER A 251 16.74 1.05 9.49
CA SER A 251 17.24 2.18 10.29
C SER A 251 17.86 1.71 11.60
N GLU A 252 17.22 0.76 12.31
CA GLU A 252 17.78 0.12 13.50
C GLU A 252 19.13 -0.56 13.21
N LEU A 253 19.20 -1.39 12.16
CA LEU A 253 20.43 -2.09 11.78
C LEU A 253 21.58 -1.14 11.45
N VAL A 254 21.29 -0.02 10.78
CA VAL A 254 22.28 1.02 10.46
C VAL A 254 22.75 1.72 11.74
N LYS A 255 21.82 2.15 12.61
CA LYS A 255 22.14 2.83 13.88
C LYS A 255 22.94 1.95 14.83
N ASP A 256 22.66 0.66 14.85
CA ASP A 256 23.36 -0.33 15.66
C ASP A 256 24.74 -0.71 15.08
N GLY A 257 25.12 -0.22 13.90
CA GLY A 257 26.36 -0.58 13.22
C GLY A 257 26.41 -2.03 12.73
N ARG A 258 25.26 -2.68 12.58
CA ARG A 258 25.13 -4.06 12.04
C ARG A 258 25.23 -4.11 10.52
N LEU A 259 25.17 -2.96 9.87
CA LEU A 259 25.35 -2.77 8.43
C LEU A 259 26.51 -1.82 8.19
N GLU A 260 27.60 -2.34 7.62
CA GLU A 260 28.76 -1.56 7.22
C GLU A 260 28.69 -1.30 5.71
N PHE A 261 28.57 -0.03 5.32
CA PHE A 261 28.59 0.36 3.91
C PHE A 261 30.03 0.41 3.40
N THR A 262 30.37 -0.50 2.50
CA THR A 262 31.72 -0.63 1.95
C THR A 262 31.90 0.06 0.59
N LYS A 263 30.80 0.49 -0.04
CA LYS A 263 30.78 1.15 -1.34
C LYS A 263 30.11 2.51 -1.26
N GLU A 264 30.60 3.43 -2.08
CA GLU A 264 29.95 4.71 -2.31
C GLU A 264 28.93 4.62 -3.46
N LEU A 265 27.73 5.16 -3.25
CA LEU A 265 26.72 5.36 -4.30
C LEU A 265 26.66 6.83 -4.67
N LYS A 266 27.44 7.25 -5.67
CA LYS A 266 27.49 8.63 -6.17
C LYS A 266 26.24 8.97 -7.00
N LYS A 267 25.09 9.01 -6.33
CA LYS A 267 23.78 9.22 -6.93
C LYS A 267 23.05 10.33 -6.17
N THR A 268 22.36 11.20 -6.91
CA THR A 268 21.36 12.11 -6.35
C THR A 268 20.04 11.35 -6.30
N ILE A 269 19.54 11.12 -5.08
CA ILE A 269 18.37 10.30 -4.79
C ILE A 269 17.29 11.20 -4.20
N THR A 270 16.04 10.97 -4.58
CA THR A 270 14.88 11.50 -3.87
C THR A 270 14.01 10.36 -3.36
N TYR A 271 13.18 10.62 -2.34
CA TYR A 271 12.35 9.60 -1.70
C TYR A 271 10.86 9.83 -1.96
N HIS A 272 10.14 8.76 -2.30
CA HIS A 272 8.68 8.77 -2.36
C HIS A 272 8.06 8.30 -1.04
N ASP A 273 7.50 9.25 -0.28
CA ASP A 273 6.70 8.95 0.90
C ASP A 273 5.42 8.18 0.51
N SER A 274 5.44 6.88 0.76
CA SER A 274 4.33 5.98 0.47
C SER A 274 3.17 6.26 1.41
N CYS A 275 1.96 6.47 0.87
CA CYS A 275 0.82 6.92 1.68
C CYS A 275 0.47 6.00 2.87
N TYR A 276 0.64 4.68 2.72
CA TYR A 276 0.41 3.72 3.80
C TYR A 276 1.50 3.68 4.85
N LEU A 277 2.72 4.13 4.54
CA LEU A 277 3.80 4.21 5.53
C LEU A 277 3.76 5.56 6.26
N GLY A 278 3.67 6.64 5.48
CA GLY A 278 3.52 8.00 5.98
C GLY A 278 2.13 8.26 6.55
N ARG A 279 1.18 8.74 5.74
CA ARG A 279 -0.12 9.23 6.25
C ARG A 279 -0.97 8.23 7.03
N HIS A 280 -0.75 6.92 6.92
CA HIS A 280 -1.48 5.92 7.70
C HIS A 280 -0.75 5.46 8.96
N ASN A 281 0.58 5.57 9.02
CA ASN A 281 1.38 5.02 10.13
C ASN A 281 2.43 5.99 10.70
N ASP A 282 2.46 7.21 10.20
CA ASP A 282 3.30 8.34 10.59
C ASP A 282 4.82 8.02 10.60
N ILE A 283 5.27 7.23 9.62
CA ILE A 283 6.68 6.86 9.40
C ILE A 283 7.21 7.62 8.17
N TYR A 284 8.14 8.54 8.41
CA TYR A 284 8.73 9.42 7.39
C TYR A 284 10.26 9.54 7.49
N ASP A 285 10.81 9.44 8.70
CA ASP A 285 12.23 9.75 8.94
C ASP A 285 13.12 8.54 8.64
N GLU A 286 12.71 7.33 9.02
CA GLU A 286 13.50 6.11 8.88
C GLU A 286 13.97 5.83 7.44
N PRO A 287 13.16 6.02 6.39
CA PRO A 287 13.62 5.93 5.00
C PRO A 287 14.75 6.91 4.67
N ARG A 288 14.68 8.14 5.19
CA ARG A 288 15.67 9.20 4.93
C ARG A 288 16.96 8.93 5.68
N GLU A 289 16.87 8.53 6.95
CA GLU A 289 18.02 8.12 7.76
C GLU A 289 18.82 7.00 7.08
N VAL A 290 18.12 5.98 6.57
CA VAL A 290 18.76 4.86 5.85
C VAL A 290 19.47 5.35 4.58
N LEU A 291 18.81 6.19 3.77
CA LEU A 291 19.40 6.71 2.53
C LEU A 291 20.60 7.63 2.79
N GLN A 292 20.52 8.51 3.79
CA GLN A 292 21.59 9.44 4.16
C GLN A 292 22.81 8.73 4.76
N ALA A 293 22.62 7.55 5.35
CA ALA A 293 23.73 6.77 5.88
C ALA A 293 24.59 6.12 4.79
N ILE A 294 24.09 6.01 3.55
CA ILE A 294 24.84 5.43 2.43
C ILE A 294 25.91 6.45 1.95
N PRO A 295 27.21 6.09 1.96
CA PRO A 295 28.26 6.98 1.48
C PRO A 295 28.06 7.42 0.03
N GLY A 296 28.25 8.71 -0.24
CA GLY A 296 28.16 9.28 -1.60
C GLY A 296 26.76 9.61 -2.09
N VAL A 297 25.70 9.25 -1.35
CA VAL A 297 24.32 9.62 -1.67
C VAL A 297 24.08 11.09 -1.36
N GLU A 298 23.51 11.81 -2.32
CA GLU A 298 22.94 13.14 -2.13
C GLU A 298 21.42 13.01 -2.09
N LEU A 299 20.81 13.19 -0.92
CA LEU A 299 19.35 13.12 -0.76
C LEU A 299 18.73 14.50 -1.02
N VAL A 300 17.84 14.58 -2.01
CA VAL A 300 17.06 15.79 -2.34
C VAL A 300 15.57 15.54 -2.17
N GLU A 301 14.83 16.54 -1.68
CA GLU A 301 13.39 16.45 -1.50
C GLU A 301 12.62 17.00 -2.71
N MET A 302 11.54 16.31 -3.07
CA MET A 302 10.57 16.83 -4.06
C MET A 302 9.70 17.92 -3.45
N ALA A 303 9.12 18.79 -4.28
CA ALA A 303 8.25 19.89 -3.83
C ALA A 303 7.08 19.45 -2.93
N ASN A 304 6.56 18.23 -3.14
CA ASN A 304 5.62 17.60 -2.22
C ASN A 304 6.31 16.42 -1.53
N HIS A 305 6.45 16.43 -0.22
CA HIS A 305 7.09 15.35 0.53
C HIS A 305 6.36 15.15 1.86
N HIS A 306 6.76 14.14 2.62
CA HIS A 306 6.17 13.78 3.90
C HIS A 306 4.63 13.67 3.81
N GLU A 307 3.89 14.33 4.71
CA GLU A 307 2.43 14.30 4.74
C GLU A 307 1.77 14.86 3.47
N ASP A 308 2.48 15.75 2.75
CA ASP A 308 2.01 16.40 1.53
C ASP A 308 2.32 15.62 0.25
N SER A 309 3.07 14.51 0.35
CA SER A 309 3.43 13.66 -0.80
C SER A 309 2.22 13.19 -1.61
N LEU A 310 2.30 13.28 -2.94
CA LEU A 310 1.25 12.75 -3.82
C LEU A 310 1.21 11.22 -3.76
N CYS A 311 0.02 10.63 -3.86
CA CYS A 311 -0.11 9.17 -3.97
C CYS A 311 0.44 8.67 -5.31
N CYS A 312 0.96 7.44 -5.38
CA CYS A 312 1.35 6.81 -6.66
C CYS A 312 0.16 6.38 -7.53
N GLY A 313 -1.05 6.30 -6.97
CA GLY A 313 -2.28 5.89 -7.66
C GLY A 313 -2.70 4.42 -7.48
N GLY A 314 -1.89 3.57 -6.83
CA GLY A 314 -2.16 2.12 -6.73
C GLY A 314 -3.05 1.69 -5.55
N GLY A 315 -3.26 2.53 -4.55
CA GLY A 315 -4.05 2.17 -3.36
C GLY A 315 -5.54 1.96 -3.63
N GLY A 316 -6.29 1.51 -2.64
CA GLY A 316 -7.75 1.37 -2.74
C GLY A 316 -8.23 0.34 -3.77
N GLY A 317 -7.37 -0.60 -4.18
CA GLY A 317 -7.63 -1.59 -5.22
C GLY A 317 -7.31 -1.12 -6.65
N ARG A 318 -6.88 0.14 -6.83
CA ARG A 318 -6.59 0.70 -8.15
C ARG A 318 -5.38 0.08 -8.84
N ILE A 319 -4.44 -0.52 -8.11
CA ILE A 319 -3.30 -1.23 -8.71
C ILE A 319 -3.73 -2.35 -9.68
N TRP A 320 -4.93 -2.90 -9.48
CA TRP A 320 -5.47 -3.97 -10.32
C TRP A 320 -6.13 -3.46 -11.59
N ALA A 321 -6.47 -2.17 -11.65
CA ALA A 321 -7.20 -1.57 -12.75
C ALA A 321 -6.33 -0.57 -13.52
N GLU A 322 -6.47 -0.56 -14.84
CA GLU A 322 -5.71 0.37 -15.68
C GLU A 322 -6.04 1.83 -15.31
N THR A 323 -5.00 2.67 -15.26
CA THR A 323 -5.14 4.12 -15.13
C THR A 323 -4.76 4.75 -16.46
N LYS A 324 -5.74 5.40 -17.11
CA LYS A 324 -5.54 6.06 -18.40
C LYS A 324 -4.31 6.97 -18.37
N LYS A 325 -3.54 6.96 -19.45
CA LYS A 325 -2.44 7.91 -19.63
C LYS A 325 -2.96 9.35 -19.45
N GLY A 326 -2.22 10.17 -18.69
CA GLY A 326 -2.65 11.52 -18.30
C GLY A 326 -3.48 11.58 -17.00
N GLU A 327 -4.01 10.46 -16.52
CA GLU A 327 -4.67 10.36 -15.20
C GLU A 327 -3.77 9.71 -14.14
N ARG A 328 -2.52 9.38 -14.49
CA ARG A 328 -1.57 8.69 -13.61
C ARG A 328 -0.87 9.69 -12.68
N PHE A 329 -1.02 9.50 -11.37
CA PHE A 329 -0.32 10.33 -10.39
C PHE A 329 1.18 10.07 -10.38
N SER A 330 1.58 8.85 -10.74
CA SER A 330 2.98 8.47 -10.91
C SER A 330 3.69 9.32 -11.97
N ASP A 331 3.00 9.72 -13.04
CA ASP A 331 3.57 10.60 -14.08
C ASP A 331 3.94 11.97 -13.47
N ILE A 332 3.00 12.58 -12.73
CA ILE A 332 3.23 13.86 -12.03
C ILE A 332 4.38 13.71 -11.02
N ARG A 333 4.42 12.57 -10.30
CA ARG A 333 5.44 12.33 -9.28
C ARG A 333 6.84 12.17 -9.89
N LEU A 334 6.96 11.56 -11.06
CA LEU A 334 8.23 11.44 -11.77
C LEU A 334 8.73 12.78 -12.29
N GLU A 335 7.83 13.67 -12.74
CA GLU A 335 8.23 15.05 -13.07
C GLU A 335 8.77 15.77 -11.83
N GLN A 336 8.11 15.67 -10.68
CA GLN A 336 8.61 16.27 -9.43
C GLN A 336 10.00 15.75 -9.05
N ALA A 337 10.25 14.45 -9.25
CA ALA A 337 11.54 13.85 -8.97
C ALA A 337 12.64 14.36 -9.93
N ALA A 338 12.32 14.46 -11.22
CA ALA A 338 13.22 15.01 -12.22
C ALA A 338 13.50 16.51 -11.99
N ASP A 339 12.49 17.30 -11.64
CA ASP A 339 12.60 18.73 -11.32
C ASP A 339 13.47 18.96 -10.06
N ALA A 340 13.45 18.03 -9.11
CA ALA A 340 14.33 18.04 -7.94
C ALA A 340 15.80 17.69 -8.28
N GLY A 341 16.10 17.30 -9.53
CA GLY A 341 17.43 16.91 -9.98
C GLY A 341 17.84 15.48 -9.59
N ALA A 342 16.89 14.64 -9.18
CA ALA A 342 17.21 13.28 -8.77
C ALA A 342 17.39 12.34 -9.97
N SER A 343 18.46 11.56 -9.93
CA SER A 343 18.71 10.43 -10.84
C SER A 343 18.01 9.13 -10.40
N VAL A 344 17.59 9.05 -9.13
CA VAL A 344 16.91 7.89 -8.56
C VAL A 344 15.70 8.34 -7.74
N LEU A 345 14.55 7.72 -8.01
CA LEU A 345 13.38 7.75 -7.14
C LEU A 345 13.40 6.50 -6.25
N ALA A 346 13.78 6.67 -4.99
CA ALA A 346 13.71 5.63 -3.98
C ALA A 346 12.27 5.48 -3.44
N ALA A 347 11.80 4.25 -3.31
CA ALA A 347 10.52 3.93 -2.70
C ALA A 347 10.64 2.67 -1.82
N VAL A 348 9.59 2.36 -1.08
CA VAL A 348 9.51 1.16 -0.22
C VAL A 348 8.21 0.40 -0.43
N CYS A 349 7.38 0.81 -1.38
CA CYS A 349 6.08 0.20 -1.60
C CYS A 349 6.07 -0.50 -2.95
N PRO A 350 5.78 -1.82 -2.99
CA PRO A 350 5.70 -2.56 -4.26
C PRO A 350 4.70 -1.94 -5.25
N TYR A 351 3.56 -1.41 -4.78
CA TYR A 351 2.58 -0.74 -5.64
C TYR A 351 3.12 0.56 -6.21
N CYS A 352 3.84 1.35 -5.41
CA CYS A 352 4.46 2.58 -5.89
C CYS A 352 5.53 2.27 -6.93
N ILE A 353 6.41 1.30 -6.66
CA ILE A 353 7.49 0.92 -7.58
C ILE A 353 6.92 0.41 -8.91
N ALA A 354 5.89 -0.44 -8.88
CA ALA A 354 5.21 -0.91 -10.09
C ALA A 354 4.69 0.28 -10.93
N ASN A 355 3.92 1.19 -10.33
CA ASN A 355 3.39 2.35 -11.03
C ASN A 355 4.49 3.28 -11.57
N PHE A 356 5.57 3.48 -10.82
CA PHE A 356 6.69 4.32 -11.27
C PHE A 356 7.46 3.67 -12.41
N LYS A 357 7.75 2.37 -12.36
CA LYS A 357 8.41 1.65 -13.47
C LYS A 357 7.58 1.73 -14.75
N ASP A 358 6.27 1.49 -14.66
CA ASP A 358 5.36 1.64 -15.81
C ASP A 358 5.33 3.08 -16.36
N SER A 359 5.37 4.06 -15.47
CA SER A 359 5.33 5.48 -15.85
C SER A 359 6.65 5.95 -16.47
N ILE A 360 7.80 5.49 -15.96
CA ILE A 360 9.12 5.75 -16.54
C ILE A 360 9.15 5.32 -18.00
N VAL A 361 8.70 4.09 -18.31
CA VAL A 361 8.65 3.57 -19.67
C VAL A 361 7.66 4.35 -20.54
N THR A 362 6.43 4.58 -20.05
CA THR A 362 5.38 5.23 -20.86
C THR A 362 5.58 6.73 -21.08
N MET A 363 6.46 7.35 -20.29
CA MET A 363 6.92 8.73 -20.44
C MET A 363 8.25 8.86 -21.19
N ASN A 364 8.93 7.75 -21.51
CA ASN A 364 10.28 7.71 -22.10
C ASN A 364 11.33 8.43 -21.21
N LYS A 365 11.35 8.10 -19.91
CA LYS A 365 12.26 8.69 -18.91
C LYS A 365 13.34 7.72 -18.42
N GLU A 366 13.56 6.61 -19.13
CA GLU A 366 14.54 5.57 -18.77
C GLU A 366 15.96 6.13 -18.64
N ASP A 367 16.33 7.11 -19.48
CA ASP A 367 17.63 7.77 -19.45
C ASP A 367 17.71 8.94 -18.44
N VAL A 368 16.60 9.27 -17.77
CA VAL A 368 16.48 10.43 -16.87
C VAL A 368 16.45 10.00 -15.41
N ILE A 369 15.64 8.99 -15.07
CA ILE A 369 15.43 8.58 -13.69
C ILE A 369 15.18 7.07 -13.58
N GLU A 370 15.86 6.42 -12.63
CA GLU A 370 15.55 5.04 -12.23
C GLU A 370 14.67 5.00 -10.98
N CYS A 371 13.78 4.01 -10.86
CA CYS A 371 13.03 3.75 -9.64
C CYS A 371 13.55 2.48 -8.95
N LYS A 372 13.91 2.59 -7.67
CA LYS A 372 14.45 1.48 -6.86
C LYS A 372 13.81 1.37 -5.49
N ASP A 373 13.73 0.14 -4.99
CA ASP A 373 13.45 -0.07 -3.57
C ASP A 373 14.66 0.37 -2.72
N ILE A 374 14.43 0.91 -1.53
CA ILE A 374 15.51 1.25 -0.59
C ILE A 374 16.37 0.02 -0.26
N ALA A 375 15.78 -1.18 -0.18
CA ALA A 375 16.53 -2.41 0.06
C ALA A 375 17.57 -2.67 -1.04
N GLU A 376 17.24 -2.38 -2.30
CA GLU A 376 18.19 -2.53 -3.42
C GLU A 376 19.36 -1.56 -3.27
N LEU A 377 19.09 -0.30 -2.92
CA LEU A 377 20.12 0.73 -2.71
C LEU A 377 21.02 0.39 -1.52
N VAL A 378 20.45 -0.07 -0.41
CA VAL A 378 21.22 -0.54 0.75
C VAL A 378 22.12 -1.70 0.35
N LEU A 379 21.59 -2.72 -0.33
CA LEU A 379 22.39 -3.87 -0.75
C LEU A 379 23.49 -3.48 -1.75
N GLU A 380 23.24 -2.53 -2.66
CA GLU A 380 24.26 -1.99 -3.57
C GLU A 380 25.46 -1.38 -2.81
N ALA A 381 25.20 -0.79 -1.63
CA ALA A 381 26.21 -0.13 -0.79
C ALA A 381 26.95 -1.05 0.20
N LEU A 382 26.37 -2.21 0.56
CA LEU A 382 27.02 -3.25 1.37
C LEU A 382 28.07 -4.04 0.59
#